data_AF-D1AX82-F1
#
_entry.id   AF-D1AX82-F1
#
_cell.length_a   1.000
_cell.length_b   1.000
_cell.length_c   1.000
_cell.angle_alpha   90.00
_cell.angle_beta   90.00
_cell.angle_gamma   90.00
#
_symmetry.space_group_name_H-M   'P 1'
#
loop_
_entity.id
_entity.type
_entity.pdbx_description
1 polymer ?
#
loop_
_entity_poly.entity_id
_entity_poly.type
_entity_poly.pdbx_seq_one_letter_code
_entity_poly.pdbx_strand_id
1 'polypeptide(L)'
;MKLDRNTLNKFLLMVLFIMIFESLNGMYAVKSIDLFNEVHSKTGISLNDYITVEMIKYFSSVSIFMIFSIYTYVSYRHYKINSLYKGVWTLFITTNILFKIFVFKQDTIFYYLSIIFQFILVIYILKFKQKEREE
;
A
#
# COMPACT_ATOMS: atom_id res chain seq x y z
N MET A 1 16.41 -19.35 1.09
CA MET A 1 15.93 -19.80 -0.22
C MET A 1 15.87 -18.57 -1.12
N LYS A 2 16.29 -18.64 -2.40
CA LYS A 2 15.94 -17.58 -3.37
C LYS A 2 14.41 -17.57 -3.50
N LEU A 3 13.78 -16.41 -3.64
CA LEU A 3 12.32 -16.36 -3.74
C LEU A 3 11.89 -17.13 -5.01
N ASP A 4 11.04 -18.14 -4.83
CA ASP A 4 10.52 -18.91 -5.97
C ASP A 4 9.68 -18.00 -6.88
N ARG A 5 9.69 -18.27 -8.19
CA ARG A 5 9.02 -17.42 -9.19
C ARG A 5 7.51 -17.35 -8.96
N ASN A 6 6.88 -18.43 -8.49
CA ASN A 6 5.45 -18.40 -8.18
C ASN A 6 5.17 -17.55 -6.94
N THR A 7 6.07 -17.56 -5.96
CA THR A 7 5.96 -16.74 -4.75
C THR A 7 6.14 -15.26 -5.08
N LEU A 8 7.09 -14.92 -5.95
CA LEU A 8 7.26 -13.58 -6.50
C LEU A 8 6.02 -13.11 -7.26
N ASN A 9 5.49 -13.93 -8.16
CA ASN A 9 4.32 -13.55 -8.95
C ASN A 9 3.09 -13.31 -8.07
N LYS A 10 2.86 -14.15 -7.05
CA LYS A 10 1.78 -13.94 -6.06
C LYS A 10 1.97 -12.65 -5.27
N PHE A 11 3.20 -12.38 -4.83
CA PHE A 11 3.56 -11.14 -4.15
C PHE A 11 3.24 -9.90 -5.03
N LEU A 12 3.71 -9.90 -6.28
CA LEU A 12 3.48 -8.80 -7.23
C LEU A 12 2.00 -8.63 -7.57
N LEU A 13 1.25 -9.73 -7.69
CA LEU A 13 -0.18 -9.70 -7.94
C LEU A 13 -0.94 -9.05 -6.77
N MET A 14 -0.58 -9.36 -5.52
CA MET A 14 -1.17 -8.69 -4.36
C MET A 14 -0.88 -7.19 -4.36
N VAL A 15 0.37 -6.80 -4.67
CA VAL A 15 0.75 -5.39 -4.80
C VAL A 15 -0.05 -4.70 -5.91
N LEU A 16 -0.25 -5.36 -7.06
CA LEU A 16 -1.07 -4.83 -8.15
C LEU A 16 -2.50 -4.54 -7.69
N PHE A 17 -3.15 -5.48 -6.99
CA PHE A 17 -4.50 -5.27 -6.46
C PHE A 17 -4.57 -4.09 -5.48
N ILE A 18 -3.58 -3.94 -4.59
CA ILE A 18 -3.50 -2.79 -3.69
C ILE A 18 -3.45 -1.50 -4.49
N MET A 19 -2.57 -1.41 -5.50
CA MET A 19 -2.44 -0.21 -6.33
C MET A 19 -3.72 0.11 -7.11
N ILE A 20 -4.42 -0.92 -7.62
CA ILE A 20 -5.71 -0.74 -8.31
C ILE A 20 -6.74 -0.16 -7.34
N PHE A 21 -6.89 -0.71 -6.13
CA PHE A 21 -7.86 -0.21 -5.16
C PHE A 21 -7.52 1.19 -4.65
N GLU A 22 -6.23 1.51 -4.44
CA GLU A 22 -5.81 2.89 -4.14
C GLU A 22 -6.18 3.87 -5.26
N SER A 23 -6.01 3.46 -6.52
CA SER A 23 -6.31 4.29 -7.68
C SER A 23 -7.81 4.54 -7.81
N LEU A 24 -8.63 3.50 -7.65
CA LEU A 24 -10.09 3.62 -7.66
C LEU A 24 -10.59 4.48 -6.49
N ASN A 25 -9.97 4.34 -5.31
CA ASN A 25 -10.31 5.14 -4.15
C ASN A 25 -9.96 6.63 -4.36
N GLY A 26 -8.76 6.95 -4.85
CA GLY A 26 -8.37 8.33 -5.15
C GLY A 26 -9.24 8.98 -6.21
N MET A 27 -9.60 8.23 -7.27
CA MET A 27 -10.52 8.69 -8.30
C MET A 27 -11.92 8.99 -7.73
N TYR A 28 -12.43 8.12 -6.85
CA TYR A 28 -13.71 8.34 -6.19
C TYR A 28 -13.68 9.57 -5.28
N ALA A 29 -12.63 9.74 -4.49
CA ALA A 29 -12.48 10.87 -3.58
C ALA A 29 -12.50 12.22 -4.31
N VAL A 30 -11.78 12.33 -5.42
CA VAL A 30 -11.71 13.57 -6.22
C VAL A 30 -13.01 13.84 -6.99
N LYS A 31 -13.72 12.80 -7.44
CA LYS A 31 -14.95 12.95 -8.23
C LYS A 31 -16.19 13.21 -7.37
N SER A 32 -16.19 12.78 -6.11
CA SER A 32 -17.35 12.89 -5.23
C SER A 32 -17.51 14.31 -4.68
N ILE A 33 -18.57 14.99 -5.12
CA ILE A 33 -18.95 16.32 -4.62
C ILE A 33 -19.36 16.24 -3.14
N ASP A 34 -20.02 15.15 -2.74
CA ASP A 34 -20.46 14.96 -1.35
C ASP A 34 -19.27 14.87 -0.39
N LEU A 35 -18.22 14.13 -0.77
CA LEU A 35 -16.98 14.06 0.02
C LEU A 35 -16.27 15.41 0.09
N PHE A 36 -16.21 16.13 -1.03
CA PHE A 36 -15.65 17.48 -1.03
C PHE A 36 -16.44 18.41 -0.09
N ASN A 37 -17.77 18.42 -0.19
CA ASN A 37 -18.63 19.27 0.65
C ASN A 37 -18.47 18.95 2.14
N GLU A 38 -18.33 17.67 2.50
CA GLU A 38 -18.09 17.27 3.88
C GLU A 38 -16.77 17.85 4.40
N VAL A 39 -15.68 17.71 3.66
CA VAL A 39 -14.37 18.24 4.04
C VAL A 39 -14.36 19.77 4.04
N HIS A 40 -14.95 20.40 3.02
CA HIS A 40 -15.07 21.85 2.91
C HIS A 40 -15.83 22.45 4.10
N SER A 41 -16.94 21.84 4.52
CA SER A 41 -17.72 22.31 5.66
C SER A 41 -16.94 22.30 6.99
N LYS A 42 -15.97 21.39 7.13
CA LYS A 42 -15.16 21.23 8.34
C LYS A 42 -13.89 22.09 8.33
N THR A 43 -13.33 22.35 7.14
CA THR A 43 -11.97 22.93 7.00
C THR A 43 -11.93 24.24 6.23
N GLY A 44 -12.97 24.57 5.46
CA GLY A 44 -12.99 25.71 4.55
C GLY A 44 -12.09 25.56 3.31
N ILE A 45 -11.52 24.36 3.07
CA ILE A 45 -10.55 24.14 1.99
C ILE A 45 -11.15 24.36 0.59
N SER A 46 -10.40 24.97 -0.32
CA SER A 46 -10.87 25.13 -1.70
C SER A 46 -10.94 23.79 -2.44
N LEU A 47 -11.73 23.71 -3.53
CA LEU A 47 -11.79 22.49 -4.35
C LEU A 47 -10.41 22.10 -4.91
N ASN A 48 -9.63 23.07 -5.38
CA ASN A 48 -8.30 22.81 -5.93
C ASN A 48 -7.34 22.24 -4.88
N ASP A 49 -7.39 22.78 -3.66
CA ASP A 49 -6.55 22.31 -2.56
C ASP A 49 -6.99 20.91 -2.10
N TYR A 50 -8.31 20.66 -2.03
CA TYR A 50 -8.84 19.33 -1.74
C TYR A 50 -8.36 18.28 -2.76
N ILE A 51 -8.48 18.58 -4.05
CA ILE A 51 -8.01 17.69 -5.13
C ILE A 51 -6.51 17.45 -4.99
N THR A 52 -5.74 18.50 -4.71
CA THR A 52 -4.29 18.39 -4.51
C THR A 52 -3.94 17.47 -3.34
N VAL A 53 -4.62 17.62 -2.20
CA VAL A 53 -4.42 16.76 -1.02
C VAL A 53 -4.76 15.31 -1.34
N GLU A 54 -5.89 15.03 -2.00
CA GLU A 54 -6.27 13.67 -2.39
C GLU A 54 -5.29 13.06 -3.40
N MET A 55 -4.76 13.86 -4.34
CA MET A 55 -3.72 13.42 -5.27
C MET A 55 -2.40 13.09 -4.55
N ILE A 56 -1.96 13.92 -3.60
CA ILE A 56 -0.75 13.67 -2.79
C ILE A 56 -0.92 12.40 -1.96
N LYS A 57 -2.09 12.23 -1.33
CA LYS A 57 -2.43 11.02 -0.57
C LYS A 57 -2.38 9.78 -1.44
N TYR A 58 -3.04 9.81 -2.60
CA TYR A 58 -3.00 8.72 -3.57
C TYR A 58 -1.57 8.39 -4.00
N PHE A 59 -0.81 9.40 -4.41
CA PHE A 59 0.56 9.23 -4.90
C PHE A 59 1.47 8.64 -3.82
N SER A 60 1.35 9.12 -2.58
CA SER A 60 2.13 8.61 -1.43
C SER A 60 1.79 7.14 -1.15
N SER A 61 0.51 6.80 -1.16
CA SER A 61 0.05 5.41 -0.99
C SER A 61 0.55 4.48 -2.09
N VAL A 62 0.51 4.86 -3.36
CA VAL A 62 0.93 3.98 -4.47
C VAL A 62 2.45 3.90 -4.60
N SER A 63 3.15 5.01 -4.41
CA SER A 63 4.62 5.09 -4.57
C SER A 63 5.33 4.10 -3.67
N ILE A 64 4.85 3.92 -2.44
CA ILE A 64 5.44 2.96 -1.51
C ILE A 64 5.43 1.55 -2.10
N PHE A 65 4.27 1.08 -2.58
CA PHE A 65 4.13 -0.26 -3.17
C PHE A 65 4.87 -0.40 -4.49
N MET A 66 4.97 0.67 -5.27
CA MET A 66 5.71 0.68 -6.53
C MET A 66 7.21 0.50 -6.29
N ILE A 67 7.82 1.35 -5.45
CA ILE A 67 9.26 1.28 -5.11
C ILE A 67 9.60 -0.11 -4.59
N PHE A 68 8.76 -0.60 -3.68
CA PHE A 68 8.93 -1.86 -3.02
C PHE A 68 8.77 -3.06 -3.96
N SER A 69 7.76 -3.07 -4.83
CA SER A 69 7.62 -4.15 -5.82
C SER A 69 8.77 -4.20 -6.83
N ILE A 70 9.25 -3.03 -7.28
CA ILE A 70 10.45 -2.93 -8.14
C ILE A 70 11.67 -3.47 -7.41
N TYR A 71 11.90 -3.02 -6.16
CA TYR A 71 13.01 -3.49 -5.35
C TYR A 71 13.00 -5.02 -5.23
N THR A 72 11.87 -5.61 -4.85
CA THR A 72 11.73 -7.07 -4.73
C THR A 72 11.92 -7.79 -6.05
N TYR A 73 11.40 -7.26 -7.16
CA TYR A 73 11.57 -7.86 -8.48
C TYR A 73 13.02 -7.79 -9.00
N VAL A 74 13.79 -6.77 -8.64
CA VAL A 74 15.21 -6.71 -9.01
C VAL A 74 16.05 -7.58 -8.07
N SER A 75 15.72 -7.57 -6.77
CA SER A 75 16.51 -8.21 -5.74
C SER A 75 16.26 -9.72 -5.60
N TYR A 76 15.16 -10.28 -6.10
CA TYR A 76 14.75 -11.67 -5.79
C TYR A 76 15.77 -12.75 -6.15
N ARG A 77 16.61 -12.53 -7.18
CA ARG A 77 17.67 -13.48 -7.59
C ARG A 77 18.97 -13.31 -6.81
N HIS A 78 19.22 -12.09 -6.32
CA HIS A 78 20.50 -11.67 -5.75
C HIS A 78 20.50 -11.65 -4.23
N TYR A 79 19.40 -11.25 -3.60
CA TYR A 79 19.29 -11.08 -2.15
C TYR A 79 18.42 -12.16 -1.53
N LYS A 80 18.91 -12.76 -0.44
CA LYS A 80 18.14 -13.70 0.38
C LYS A 80 17.09 -12.90 1.18
N ILE A 81 15.89 -13.45 1.28
CA ILE A 81 14.86 -12.93 2.18
C ILE A 81 15.29 -13.21 3.62
N ASN A 82 15.83 -12.17 4.27
CA ASN A 82 16.27 -12.19 5.64
C ASN A 82 15.22 -11.53 6.56
N SER A 83 15.48 -11.55 7.87
CA SER A 83 14.59 -10.91 8.85
C SER A 83 14.44 -9.40 8.60
N LEU A 84 15.52 -8.72 8.20
CA LEU A 84 15.52 -7.29 7.88
C LEU A 84 14.55 -6.95 6.74
N TYR A 85 14.56 -7.73 5.64
CA TYR A 85 13.60 -7.57 4.55
C TYR A 85 12.18 -7.65 5.08
N LYS A 86 11.84 -8.71 5.83
CA LYS A 86 10.49 -8.86 6.38
C LYS A 86 10.11 -7.69 7.31
N GLY A 87 11.03 -7.29 8.19
CA GLY A 87 10.82 -6.21 9.15
C GLY A 87 10.54 -4.87 8.48
N VAL A 88 11.38 -4.47 7.52
CA VAL A 88 11.19 -3.23 6.75
C VAL A 88 9.85 -3.24 6.04
N TRP A 89 9.53 -4.33 5.34
CA TRP A 89 8.28 -4.47 4.59
C TRP A 89 7.03 -4.40 5.48
N THR A 90 7.03 -5.17 6.57
CA THR A 90 5.91 -5.17 7.52
C THR A 90 5.76 -3.79 8.13
N LEU A 91 6.85 -3.13 8.55
CA LEU A 91 6.80 -1.80 9.16
C LEU A 91 6.16 -0.77 8.22
N PHE A 92 6.62 -0.66 6.96
CA PHE A 92 6.07 0.33 6.03
C PHE A 92 4.61 0.06 5.68
N ILE A 93 4.22 -1.20 5.47
CA ILE A 93 2.81 -1.52 5.19
C ILE A 93 1.95 -1.25 6.41
N THR A 94 2.38 -1.65 7.62
CA THR A 94 1.64 -1.39 8.85
C THR A 94 1.50 0.11 9.10
N THR A 95 2.56 0.90 8.88
CA THR A 95 2.49 2.37 8.97
C THR A 95 1.48 2.94 7.97
N ASN A 96 1.46 2.46 6.71
CA ASN A 96 0.46 2.89 5.73
C ASN A 96 -0.99 2.55 6.17
N ILE A 97 -1.21 1.35 6.73
CA ILE A 97 -2.50 0.95 7.29
C ILE A 97 -2.90 1.89 8.44
N LEU A 98 -2.00 2.17 9.37
CA LEU A 98 -2.26 3.07 10.50
C LEU A 98 -2.59 4.49 10.03
N PHE A 99 -1.85 5.04 9.06
CA PHE A 99 -2.15 6.34 8.46
C PHE A 99 -3.55 6.38 7.85
N LYS A 100 -3.97 5.31 7.17
CA LYS A 100 -5.33 5.23 6.62
C LYS A 100 -6.39 5.25 7.70
N ILE A 101 -6.25 4.39 8.71
CA ILE A 101 -7.24 4.22 9.78
C ILE A 101 -7.38 5.48 10.64
N PHE A 102 -6.26 6.12 10.99
CA PHE A 102 -6.27 7.22 11.97
C PHE A 102 -6.25 8.62 11.36
N VAL A 103 -5.64 8.82 10.19
CA VAL A 103 -5.44 10.15 9.60
C VAL A 103 -6.36 10.37 8.41
N PHE A 104 -6.42 9.40 7.49
CA PHE A 104 -7.04 9.57 6.19
C PHE A 104 -8.27 8.68 5.97
N LYS A 105 -9.15 8.65 6.97
CA LYS A 105 -10.35 7.82 6.96
C LYS A 105 -11.26 8.20 5.79
N GLN A 106 -11.68 7.20 5.01
CA GLN A 106 -12.67 7.33 3.95
C GLN A 106 -13.60 6.11 4.01
N ASP A 107 -14.91 6.34 3.89
CA ASP A 107 -15.90 5.26 3.96
C ASP A 107 -16.29 4.75 2.57
N THR A 108 -15.30 4.29 1.81
CA THR A 108 -15.50 3.68 0.48
C THR A 108 -15.14 2.20 0.48
N ILE A 109 -15.80 1.42 -0.36
CA ILE A 109 -15.47 -0.01 -0.50
C ILE A 109 -14.03 -0.24 -0.95
N PHE A 110 -13.49 0.64 -1.80
CA PHE A 110 -12.11 0.55 -2.29
C PHE A 110 -11.09 0.81 -1.19
N TYR A 111 -11.37 1.74 -0.28
CA TYR A 111 -10.57 1.99 0.90
C TYR A 111 -10.45 0.72 1.77
N TYR A 112 -11.57 0.06 2.07
CA TYR A 112 -11.58 -1.16 2.87
C TYR A 112 -10.89 -2.33 2.16
N LEU A 113 -11.13 -2.51 0.86
CA LEU A 113 -10.48 -3.55 0.06
C LEU A 113 -8.96 -3.37 0.02
N SER A 114 -8.47 -2.14 -0.15
CA SER A 114 -7.04 -1.85 -0.11
C SER A 114 -6.41 -2.25 1.21
N ILE A 115 -7.03 -1.89 2.34
CA ILE A 115 -6.56 -2.28 3.68
C ILE A 115 -6.53 -3.80 3.85
N ILE A 116 -7.59 -4.51 3.42
CA ILE A 116 -7.66 -5.98 3.49
C ILE A 116 -6.49 -6.61 2.72
N PHE A 117 -6.23 -6.15 1.50
CA PHE A 117 -5.12 -6.69 0.70
C PHE A 117 -3.76 -6.36 1.29
N GLN A 118 -3.60 -5.19 1.92
CA GLN A 118 -2.37 -4.86 2.66
C GLN A 118 -2.15 -5.79 3.86
N PHE A 119 -3.20 -6.12 4.62
CA PHE A 119 -3.10 -7.11 5.70
C PHE A 119 -2.73 -8.50 5.17
N ILE A 120 -3.37 -8.95 4.08
CA ILE A 120 -3.02 -10.22 3.43
C ILE A 120 -1.55 -10.23 3.00
N LEU A 121 -1.07 -9.12 2.43
CA LEU A 121 0.33 -8.97 2.00
C LEU A 121 1.30 -9.08 3.19
N VAL A 122 1.02 -8.43 4.31
CA VAL A 122 1.84 -8.53 5.54
C VAL A 122 1.92 -9.98 6.01
N ILE A 123 0.78 -10.66 6.13
CA ILE A 123 0.73 -12.07 6.53
C ILE A 123 1.55 -12.94 5.56
N TYR A 124 1.46 -12.66 4.26
CA TYR A 124 2.19 -13.38 3.23
C TYR A 124 3.72 -13.21 3.36
N ILE A 125 4.19 -11.98 3.59
CA ILE A 125 5.62 -11.68 3.79
C ILE A 125 6.17 -12.34 5.06
N LEU A 126 5.41 -12.28 6.17
CA LEU A 126 5.82 -12.91 7.43
C LEU A 126 6.00 -14.43 7.29
N LYS A 127 5.13 -15.07 6.50
CA LYS A 127 5.18 -16.52 6.20
C LYS A 127 6.33 -16.95 5.28
N PHE A 128 7.09 -16.04 4.68
CA PHE A 128 8.27 -16.43 3.89
C PHE A 128 9.25 -17.22 4.76
N LYS A 129 9.66 -18.42 4.35
CA LYS A 129 10.65 -19.20 5.13
C LYS A 129 11.96 -18.42 5.22
N GLN A 130 12.39 -18.05 6.43
CA GLN A 130 13.73 -17.49 6.67
C GLN A 130 14.76 -18.57 6.33
N LYS A 131 15.83 -18.20 5.62
CA LYS A 131 17.07 -19.00 5.68
C LYS A 131 17.86 -18.40 6.83
N GLU A 132 18.03 -19.16 7.92
CA GLU A 132 19.10 -18.85 8.88
C GLU A 132 20.41 -18.79 8.09
N ARG A 133 21.28 -17.85 8.49
CA ARG A 133 22.65 -17.82 7.96
C ARG A 133 23.24 -19.18 8.32
N GLU A 134 23.49 -20.01 7.33
CA GLU A 134 24.53 -21.03 7.45
C GLU A 134 25.81 -20.21 7.61
N GLU A 135 26.26 -20.07 8.86
CA GLU A 135 27.65 -19.73 9.20
C GLU A 135 28.55 -20.89 8.78
#